data_AF-K4IDS7-F1
#
_entry.id   AF-K4IDS7-F1
#
_cell.length_a   1.000
_cell.length_b   1.000
_cell.length_c   1.000
_cell.angle_alpha   90.00
_cell.angle_beta   90.00
_cell.angle_gamma   90.00
#
_symmetry.space_group_name_H-M   'P 1'
#
loop_
_entity.id
_entity.type
_entity.pdbx_description
1 polymer ?
#
loop_
_entity_poly.entity_id
_entity_poly.type
_entity_poly.pdbx_seq_one_letter_code
_entity_poly.pdbx_strand_id
1 'polypeptide(L)'
;MEDGTPVFANVELAGRKLIVEVNSAARAEKAIAQMGEWLGDCVSTPMTEIRTLAQFMADDAARAPQEEPLDIPPDEMERIVHDMLTREYTKTLDEAVPALGNKTPRALARTKAGRAKVADWLKYIENGAAKSGVGEPMATYDFTWMWQELGIIGLRR
;
A
#
# COMPACT_ATOMS: atom_id res chain seq x y z
N MET A 1 -1.47 -3.45 6.37
CA MET A 1 -1.03 -3.43 7.78
C MET A 1 0.32 -2.69 7.81
N GLU A 2 0.43 -1.53 8.46
CA GLU A 2 1.43 -0.51 8.08
C GLU A 2 2.10 0.23 9.28
N ASP A 3 2.12 -0.38 10.47
CA ASP A 3 2.59 0.28 11.71
C ASP A 3 4.06 -0.04 12.09
N GLY A 4 4.63 -1.15 11.61
CA GLY A 4 6.01 -1.54 11.93
C GLY A 4 6.21 -2.25 13.28
N THR A 5 5.16 -2.48 14.06
CA THR A 5 5.22 -3.34 15.26
C THR A 5 5.69 -4.75 14.90
N PRO A 6 6.69 -5.31 15.62
CA PRO A 6 7.17 -6.67 15.36
C PRO A 6 6.09 -7.69 15.69
N VAL A 7 5.64 -8.43 14.68
CA VAL A 7 4.72 -9.57 14.83
C VAL A 7 5.54 -10.83 15.10
N PHE A 8 5.28 -11.47 16.24
CA PHE A 8 6.01 -12.68 16.66
C PHE A 8 5.36 -13.98 16.16
N ALA A 9 4.04 -13.98 15.99
CA ALA A 9 3.24 -15.06 15.44
C ALA A 9 1.89 -14.50 14.95
N ASN A 10 1.30 -15.13 13.94
CA ASN A 10 -0.12 -14.96 13.62
C ASN A 10 -0.91 -16.09 14.31
N VAL A 11 -2.04 -15.77 14.94
CA VAL A 11 -2.87 -16.73 15.66
C VAL A 11 -4.32 -16.57 15.21
N GLU A 12 -4.88 -17.60 14.59
CA GLU A 12 -6.23 -17.62 14.03
C GLU A 12 -7.04 -18.78 14.63
N LEU A 13 -8.29 -18.53 15.02
CA LEU A 13 -9.23 -19.59 15.36
C LEU A 13 -10.16 -19.84 14.16
N ALA A 14 -9.88 -20.89 13.39
CA ALA A 14 -10.64 -21.29 12.22
C ALA A 14 -11.56 -22.47 12.57
N GLY A 15 -12.82 -22.18 12.90
CA GLY A 15 -13.78 -23.18 13.36
C GLY A 15 -13.32 -23.81 14.68
N ARG A 16 -12.97 -25.11 14.66
CA ARG A 16 -12.47 -25.84 15.85
C ARG A 16 -10.95 -26.02 15.85
N LYS A 17 -10.24 -25.27 15.00
CA LYS A 17 -8.77 -25.35 14.87
C LYS A 17 -8.15 -24.04 15.31
N LEU A 18 -7.21 -24.11 16.24
CA LEU A 18 -6.29 -23.01 16.52
C LEU A 18 -5.08 -23.15 15.58
N ILE A 19 -4.87 -22.15 14.75
CA ILE A 19 -3.77 -22.08 13.79
C ILE A 19 -2.77 -21.06 14.30
N VAL A 20 -1.51 -21.48 14.44
CA VAL A 20 -0.41 -20.60 14.84
C VAL A 20 0.65 -20.61 13.76
N GLU A 21 0.86 -19.47 13.10
CA GLU A 21 1.83 -19.33 12.01
C GLU A 21 3.05 -18.55 12.49
N VAL A 22 4.22 -19.10 12.19
CA VAL A 22 5.51 -18.57 12.61
C VAL A 22 6.56 -18.82 11.52
N ASN A 23 7.58 -17.97 11.49
CA ASN A 23 8.60 -17.97 10.44
C ASN A 23 9.80 -18.92 10.72
N SER A 24 9.71 -19.83 11.70
CA SER A 24 10.76 -20.83 11.95
C SER A 24 10.28 -22.03 12.76
N ALA A 25 10.93 -23.19 12.56
CA ALA A 25 10.66 -24.42 13.31
C ALA A 25 10.85 -24.25 14.83
N ALA A 26 11.92 -23.56 15.25
CA ALA A 26 12.17 -23.28 16.67
C ALA A 26 11.05 -22.44 17.32
N ARG A 27 10.45 -21.50 16.57
CA ARG A 27 9.27 -20.75 17.05
C ARG A 27 8.01 -21.61 17.06
N ALA A 28 7.88 -22.57 16.15
CA ALA A 28 6.75 -23.49 16.11
C ALA A 28 6.76 -24.41 17.34
N GLU A 29 7.91 -24.98 17.69
CA GLU A 29 8.08 -25.76 18.92
C GLU A 29 7.74 -24.96 20.17
N LYS A 30 8.23 -23.70 20.24
CA LYS A 30 7.92 -22.81 21.36
C LYS A 30 6.43 -22.44 21.42
N ALA A 31 5.77 -22.28 20.27
CA ALA A 31 4.34 -22.02 20.21
C ALA A 31 3.54 -23.23 20.67
N ILE A 32 3.91 -24.44 20.22
CA ILE A 32 3.27 -25.70 20.64
C ILE A 32 3.33 -25.86 22.17
N ALA A 33 4.50 -25.67 22.77
CA ALA A 33 4.66 -25.81 24.22
C ALA A 33 3.80 -24.80 24.99
N GLN A 34 3.83 -23.52 24.61
CA GLN A 34 3.05 -22.47 25.28
C GLN A 34 1.54 -22.68 25.12
N MET A 35 1.07 -23.03 23.91
CA MET A 35 -0.35 -23.26 23.67
C MET A 35 -0.85 -24.49 24.43
N GLY A 36 -0.04 -25.56 24.50
CA GLY A 36 -0.36 -26.73 25.31
C GLY A 36 -0.46 -26.41 26.80
N GLU A 37 0.45 -25.59 27.33
CA GLU A 37 0.41 -25.14 28.72
C GLU A 37 -0.82 -24.28 29.03
N TRP A 38 -1.16 -23.34 28.14
CA TRP A 38 -2.27 -22.41 28.36
C TRP A 38 -3.65 -23.02 28.16
N LEU A 39 -3.78 -23.93 27.19
CA LEU A 39 -5.08 -24.44 26.76
C LEU A 39 -5.38 -25.84 27.29
N GLY A 40 -4.35 -26.58 27.74
CA GLY A 40 -4.49 -27.90 28.33
C GLY A 40 -5.36 -28.82 27.48
N ASP A 41 -6.40 -29.40 28.09
CA ASP A 41 -7.32 -30.36 27.44
C ASP A 41 -8.20 -29.74 26.33
N CYS A 42 -8.17 -28.42 26.14
CA CYS A 42 -8.90 -27.77 25.06
C CYS A 42 -8.25 -28.00 23.68
N VAL A 43 -6.99 -28.45 23.64
CA VAL A 43 -6.25 -28.72 22.40
C VAL A 43 -5.76 -30.16 22.34
N SER A 44 -5.91 -30.79 21.18
CA SER A 44 -5.35 -32.12 20.91
C SER A 44 -3.89 -32.04 20.47
N THR A 45 -3.26 -33.20 20.22
CA THR A 45 -1.92 -33.27 19.62
C THR A 45 -1.81 -32.33 18.41
N PRO A 46 -0.83 -31.42 18.39
CA PRO A 46 -0.69 -30.44 17.31
C PRO A 46 -0.24 -31.13 16.03
N MET A 47 -0.73 -30.63 14.91
CA MET A 47 -0.21 -30.94 13.58
C MET A 47 0.70 -29.80 13.13
N THR A 48 1.94 -30.12 12.79
CA THR A 48 2.91 -29.12 12.28
C THR A 48 3.06 -29.30 10.78
N GLU A 49 2.91 -28.20 10.04
CA GLU A 49 3.15 -28.15 8.60
C GLU A 49 4.31 -27.18 8.31
N ILE A 50 5.28 -27.63 7.53
CA ILE A 50 6.36 -26.77 7.04
C ILE A 50 6.03 -26.42 5.59
N ARG A 51 5.82 -25.12 5.34
CA ARG A 51 5.54 -24.60 4.01
C ARG A 51 6.73 -23.86 3.46
N THR A 52 6.92 -23.97 2.14
CA THR A 52 7.85 -23.09 1.43
C THR A 52 7.25 -21.70 1.25
N LEU A 53 8.10 -20.69 1.06
CA LEU A 53 7.65 -19.33 0.76
C LEU A 53 6.74 -19.29 -0.48
N ALA A 54 7.06 -20.06 -1.51
CA ALA A 54 6.25 -20.14 -2.73
C ALA A 54 4.84 -20.69 -2.48
N GLN A 55 4.70 -21.73 -1.64
CA GLN A 55 3.39 -22.27 -1.27
C GLN A 55 2.58 -21.29 -0.42
N PHE A 56 3.24 -20.59 0.52
CA PHE A 56 2.58 -19.55 1.31
C PHE A 56 2.03 -18.42 0.42
N MET A 57 2.82 -17.93 -0.54
CA MET A 57 2.38 -16.89 -1.47
C MET A 57 1.24 -17.37 -2.39
N ALA A 58 1.23 -18.64 -2.79
CA ALA A 58 0.17 -19.20 -3.62
C ALA A 58 -1.16 -19.31 -2.85
N ASP A 59 -1.13 -19.75 -1.59
CA ASP A 59 -2.31 -19.82 -0.72
C ASP A 59 -2.85 -18.43 -0.38
N ASP A 60 -1.98 -17.45 -0.11
CA ASP A 60 -2.38 -16.07 0.15
C ASP A 60 -3.05 -15.43 -1.07
N ALA A 61 -2.51 -15.66 -2.27
CA ALA A 61 -3.16 -15.25 -3.52
C ALA A 61 -4.53 -15.95 -3.73
N ALA A 62 -4.70 -17.18 -3.26
CA ALA A 62 -5.97 -17.90 -3.34
C ALA A 62 -6.98 -17.49 -2.25
N ARG A 63 -6.50 -16.97 -1.10
CA ARG A 63 -7.29 -16.54 0.06
C ARG A 63 -7.59 -15.05 0.07
N ALA A 64 -6.86 -14.26 -0.74
CA ALA A 64 -7.18 -12.88 -1.02
C ALA A 64 -8.68 -12.80 -1.36
N PRO A 65 -9.45 -11.91 -0.71
CA PRO A 65 -10.82 -11.66 -1.14
C PRO A 65 -10.76 -11.46 -2.64
N GLN A 66 -11.48 -12.29 -3.41
CA GLN A 66 -11.81 -11.90 -4.76
C GLN A 66 -12.63 -10.63 -4.55
N GLU A 67 -12.01 -9.48 -4.76
CA GLU A 67 -12.76 -8.23 -4.88
C GLU A 67 -13.81 -8.54 -5.91
N GLU A 68 -15.08 -8.59 -5.47
CA GLU A 68 -16.17 -8.72 -6.42
C GLU A 68 -15.95 -7.60 -7.42
N PRO A 69 -15.80 -7.91 -8.72
CA PRO A 69 -15.59 -6.88 -9.73
C PRO A 69 -16.73 -5.90 -9.54
N LEU A 70 -16.40 -4.66 -9.17
CA LEU A 70 -17.38 -3.59 -9.15
C LEU A 70 -18.02 -3.59 -10.53
N ASP A 71 -19.35 -3.70 -10.60
CA ASP A 71 -20.11 -3.69 -11.85
C ASP A 71 -20.14 -2.28 -12.44
N ILE A 72 -18.94 -1.79 -12.75
CA ILE A 72 -18.64 -0.46 -13.25
C ILE A 72 -17.77 -0.70 -14.49
N PRO A 73 -18.18 -0.19 -15.66
CA PRO A 73 -17.36 -0.23 -16.86
C PRO A 73 -15.95 0.33 -16.60
N PRO A 74 -14.88 -0.26 -17.18
CA PRO A 74 -13.51 0.17 -16.91
C PRO A 74 -13.23 1.65 -17.17
N ASP A 75 -13.86 2.22 -18.20
CA ASP A 75 -13.80 3.64 -18.55
C ASP A 75 -14.49 4.53 -17.51
N GLU A 76 -15.58 4.05 -16.91
CA GLU A 76 -16.27 4.74 -15.83
C GLU A 76 -15.47 4.69 -14.52
N MET A 77 -14.84 3.55 -14.22
CA MET A 77 -13.92 3.41 -13.09
C MET A 77 -12.73 4.36 -13.24
N GLU A 78 -12.10 4.39 -14.42
CA GLU A 78 -10.98 5.29 -14.71
C GLU A 78 -11.36 6.75 -14.47
N ARG A 79 -12.51 7.18 -15.00
CA ARG A 79 -13.03 8.54 -14.79
C ARG A 79 -13.23 8.87 -13.32
N ILE A 80 -13.85 7.97 -12.55
CA ILE A 80 -14.09 8.16 -11.11
C ILE A 80 -12.77 8.32 -10.35
N VAL A 81 -11.79 7.46 -10.65
CA VAL A 81 -10.47 7.51 -10.02
C VAL A 81 -9.73 8.80 -10.42
N HIS A 82 -9.75 9.21 -11.69
CA HIS A 82 -9.14 10.46 -12.15
C HIS A 82 -9.75 11.69 -11.48
N ASP A 83 -11.07 11.72 -11.32
CA ASP A 83 -11.76 12.80 -10.61
C ASP A 83 -11.36 12.84 -9.12
N MET A 84 -11.25 11.67 -8.49
CA MET A 84 -10.76 11.56 -7.10
C MET A 84 -9.31 12.04 -6.98
N LEU A 85 -8.41 11.58 -7.84
CA LEU A 85 -7.01 11.98 -7.87
C LEU A 85 -6.87 13.48 -8.06
N THR A 86 -7.66 14.07 -8.97
CA THR A 86 -7.66 15.53 -9.19
C THR A 86 -8.03 16.30 -7.93
N ARG A 87 -9.09 15.86 -7.22
CA ARG A 87 -9.46 16.47 -5.94
C ARG A 87 -8.35 16.34 -4.91
N GLU A 88 -7.74 15.16 -4.80
CA GLU A 88 -6.74 14.89 -3.77
C GLU A 88 -5.43 15.64 -4.01
N TYR A 89 -4.94 15.64 -5.24
CA TYR A 89 -3.78 16.44 -5.61
C TYR A 89 -4.06 17.94 -5.51
N THR A 90 -5.29 18.40 -5.77
CA THR A 90 -5.65 19.82 -5.57
C THR A 90 -5.46 20.21 -4.10
N LYS A 91 -5.95 19.40 -3.15
CA LYS A 91 -5.71 19.65 -1.72
C LYS A 91 -4.23 19.60 -1.37
N THR A 92 -3.51 18.63 -1.93
CA THR A 92 -2.07 18.45 -1.68
C THR A 92 -1.27 19.71 -2.04
N LEU A 93 -1.70 20.50 -3.04
CA LEU A 93 -1.06 21.77 -3.39
C LEU A 93 -1.13 22.83 -2.29
N ASP A 94 -2.13 22.75 -1.41
CA ASP A 94 -2.37 23.65 -0.28
C ASP A 94 -1.90 23.06 1.07
N GLU A 95 -1.45 21.80 1.09
CA GLU A 95 -0.98 21.10 2.30
C GLU A 95 0.54 21.02 2.40
N ALA A 96 1.03 20.83 3.63
CA ALA A 96 2.47 20.71 3.89
C ALA A 96 2.98 19.34 3.43
N VAL A 97 3.90 19.33 2.46
CA VAL A 97 4.45 18.09 1.92
C VAL A 97 5.82 17.80 2.56
N PRO A 98 6.02 16.64 3.21
CA PRO A 98 7.29 16.28 3.84
C PRO A 98 8.49 16.31 2.89
N ALA A 99 8.33 15.78 1.67
CA ALA A 99 9.36 15.79 0.63
C ALA A 99 9.79 17.22 0.21
N LEU A 100 8.96 18.22 0.49
CA LEU A 100 9.22 19.64 0.23
C LEU A 100 9.65 20.40 1.49
N GLY A 101 10.06 19.69 2.54
CA GLY A 101 10.47 20.27 3.81
C GLY A 101 9.30 20.85 4.60
N ASN A 102 8.15 20.17 4.58
CA ASN A 102 6.90 20.57 5.25
C ASN A 102 6.38 21.95 4.80
N LYS A 103 6.57 22.28 3.52
CA LYS A 103 6.02 23.47 2.88
C LYS A 103 5.00 23.07 1.83
N THR A 104 4.06 23.98 1.54
CA THR A 104 3.08 23.75 0.49
C THR A 104 3.69 23.93 -0.89
N PRO A 105 3.31 23.11 -1.89
CA PRO A 105 3.75 23.28 -3.27
C PRO A 105 3.48 24.70 -3.81
N ARG A 106 2.27 25.25 -3.54
CA ARG A 106 1.91 26.61 -3.95
C ARG A 106 2.79 27.68 -3.32
N ALA A 107 3.17 27.55 -2.05
CA ALA A 107 4.07 28.50 -1.41
C ALA A 107 5.48 28.44 -2.00
N LEU A 108 6.01 27.25 -2.25
CA LEU A 108 7.35 27.07 -2.79
C LEU A 108 7.48 27.55 -4.25
N ALA A 109 6.45 27.30 -5.07
CA ALA A 109 6.42 27.71 -6.48
C ALA A 109 6.55 29.23 -6.67
N ARG A 110 6.26 30.05 -5.65
CA ARG A 110 6.43 31.52 -5.70
C ARG A 110 7.89 31.98 -5.70
N THR A 111 8.84 31.10 -5.36
CA THR A 111 10.26 31.46 -5.24
C THR A 111 11.10 30.79 -6.32
N LYS A 112 12.13 31.48 -6.84
CA LYS A 112 13.00 30.93 -7.89
C LYS A 112 13.64 29.59 -7.48
N ALA A 113 14.11 29.48 -6.23
CA ALA A 113 14.70 28.25 -5.71
C ALA A 113 13.65 27.17 -5.42
N GLY A 114 12.46 27.53 -4.96
CA GLY A 114 11.38 26.58 -4.67
C GLY A 114 10.78 25.95 -5.92
N ARG A 115 10.68 26.68 -7.05
CA ARG A 115 10.18 26.12 -8.32
C ARG A 115 10.94 24.89 -8.80
N ALA A 116 12.26 24.87 -8.65
CA ALA A 116 13.07 23.69 -9.01
C ALA A 116 12.71 22.48 -8.13
N LYS A 117 12.60 22.68 -6.81
CA LYS A 117 12.21 21.61 -5.87
C LYS A 117 10.81 21.06 -6.15
N VAL A 118 9.86 21.95 -6.44
CA VAL A 118 8.48 21.54 -6.77
C VAL A 118 8.46 20.78 -8.10
N ALA A 119 9.24 21.21 -9.10
CA ALA A 119 9.37 20.49 -10.36
C ALA A 119 9.96 19.08 -10.18
N ASP A 120 11.01 18.92 -9.38
CA ASP A 120 11.61 17.61 -9.09
C ASP A 120 10.61 16.69 -8.37
N TRP A 121 9.81 17.25 -7.45
CA TRP A 121 8.76 16.52 -6.75
C TRP A 121 7.62 16.09 -7.69
N LEU A 122 7.17 16.93 -8.61
CA LEU A 122 6.17 16.55 -9.61
C LEU A 122 6.68 15.44 -10.53
N LYS A 123 7.94 15.50 -10.97
CA LYS A 123 8.57 14.42 -11.75
C LYS A 123 8.63 13.12 -10.97
N TYR A 124 8.91 13.19 -9.68
CA TYR A 124 8.90 12.00 -8.82
C TYR A 124 7.51 11.35 -8.79
N ILE A 125 6.44 12.16 -8.65
CA ILE A 125 5.06 11.67 -8.68
C ILE A 125 4.71 11.06 -10.04
N GLU A 126 4.96 11.76 -11.15
CA GLU A 126 4.70 11.27 -12.51
C GLU A 126 5.46 9.95 -12.79
N ASN A 127 6.72 9.85 -12.37
CA ASN A 127 7.51 8.62 -12.49
C ASN A 127 6.99 7.48 -11.60
N GLY A 128 6.40 7.79 -10.45
CA GLY A 128 5.75 6.83 -9.58
C GLY A 128 4.48 6.27 -10.24
N ALA A 129 3.65 7.16 -10.79
CA ALA A 129 2.43 6.82 -11.52
C ALA A 129 2.72 5.96 -12.76
N ALA A 130 3.75 6.31 -13.54
CA ALA A 130 4.16 5.53 -14.71
C ALA A 130 4.67 4.12 -14.39
N LYS A 131 5.05 3.86 -13.12
CA LYS A 131 5.46 2.52 -12.64
C LYS A 131 4.29 1.73 -12.06
N SER A 132 3.09 2.32 -11.97
CA SER A 132 1.88 1.57 -11.65
C SER A 132 1.61 0.52 -12.74
N GLY A 133 0.87 -0.54 -12.39
CA GLY A 133 0.58 -1.64 -13.31
C GLY A 133 -0.08 -1.18 -14.60
N VAL A 134 0.19 -1.89 -15.70
CA VAL A 134 -0.48 -1.63 -16.99
C VAL A 134 -1.99 -1.84 -16.82
N GLY A 135 -2.79 -0.83 -17.17
CA GLY A 135 -4.25 -0.87 -17.01
C GLY A 135 -4.76 -0.28 -15.69
N GLU A 136 -3.88 0.15 -14.80
CA GLU A 136 -4.27 0.89 -13.59
C GLU A 136 -4.64 2.34 -13.94
N PRO A 137 -5.77 2.89 -13.45
CA PRO A 137 -6.16 4.28 -13.70
C PRO A 137 -5.11 5.32 -13.29
N MET A 138 -4.25 4.98 -12.32
CA MET A 138 -3.13 5.83 -11.91
C MET A 138 -2.08 5.99 -13.03
N ALA A 139 -1.85 4.95 -13.84
CA ALA A 139 -0.83 4.96 -14.89
C ALA A 139 -1.19 5.89 -16.05
N THR A 140 -2.48 6.15 -16.26
CA THR A 140 -3.02 7.01 -17.33
C THR A 140 -3.36 8.43 -16.87
N TYR A 141 -3.20 8.73 -15.58
CA TYR A 141 -3.59 10.02 -15.01
C TYR A 141 -2.67 11.17 -15.50
N ASP A 142 -3.27 12.25 -15.99
CA ASP A 142 -2.52 13.39 -16.51
C ASP A 142 -2.25 14.45 -15.42
N PHE A 143 -0.98 14.57 -15.04
CA PHE A 143 -0.51 15.58 -14.08
C PHE A 143 -0.25 16.97 -14.69
N THR A 144 -0.46 17.18 -16.01
CA THR A 144 -0.19 18.46 -16.70
C THR A 144 -0.79 19.65 -15.97
N TRP A 145 -2.01 19.51 -15.45
CA TRP A 145 -2.72 20.60 -14.79
C TRP A 145 -1.96 21.12 -13.56
N MET A 146 -1.29 20.27 -12.78
CA MET A 146 -0.53 20.71 -11.59
C MET A 146 0.63 21.63 -12.00
N TRP A 147 1.30 21.31 -13.10
CA TRP A 147 2.40 22.12 -13.63
C TRP A 147 1.92 23.50 -14.11
N GLN A 148 0.74 23.55 -14.73
CA GLN A 148 0.10 24.78 -15.19
C GLN A 148 -0.38 25.64 -14.00
N GLU A 149 -1.10 25.03 -13.07
CA GLU A 149 -1.60 25.61 -11.82
C GLU A 149 -0.47 26.29 -11.02
N LEU A 150 0.67 25.61 -10.92
CA LEU A 150 1.85 26.11 -10.19
C LEU A 150 2.70 27.09 -11.00
N GLY A 151 2.37 27.34 -12.27
CA GLY A 151 3.10 28.26 -13.16
C GLY A 151 4.52 27.80 -13.49
N ILE A 152 4.78 26.49 -13.43
CA ILE A 152 6.11 25.89 -13.64
C ILE A 152 6.18 24.91 -14.82
N ILE A 153 5.17 24.91 -15.70
CA ILE A 153 5.10 24.04 -16.89
C ILE A 153 6.37 24.05 -17.75
N GLY A 154 7.09 25.17 -17.84
CA GLY A 154 8.36 25.24 -18.58
C GLY A 154 9.49 24.35 -18.03
N LEU A 155 9.34 23.83 -16.80
CA LEU A 155 10.26 22.90 -16.15
C LEU A 155 9.88 21.41 -16.35
N ARG A 156 8.72 21.14 -16.96
CA ARG A 156 8.25 19.80 -17.33
C ARG A 156 8.97 19.38 -18.61
N ARG A 157 10.13 18.76 -18.44
CA ARG A 157 10.97 18.19 -19.49
C ARG A 157 11.54 16.87 -19.02
#